data_AF-A0A7W0QQ95-F1
#
_entry.id   AF-A0A7W0QQ95-F1
#
_cell.length_a   1.000
_cell.length_b   1.000
_cell.length_c   1.000
_cell.angle_alpha   90.00
_cell.angle_beta   90.00
_cell.angle_gamma   90.00
#
_symmetry.space_group_name_H-M   'P 1'
#
loop_
_entity.id
_entity.type
_entity.pdbx_description
1 polymer ?
#
loop_
_entity_poly.entity_id
_entity_poly.type
_entity_poly.pdbx_seq_one_letter_code
_entity_poly.pdbx_strand_id
1 'polypeptide(L)'
;MPIRHEDDYRRKEIRSWDSWVDEAILEAQERGDFDNLPHHGKPITIVETPFAPDMNAALTTLKNAGYAPTWMELDREITQKKEEMASFLERSTAWLRDKAAEIQWERATPVAEPSPRRTGLWARIRRLLNFAADVDPPVRRQLTFEDLVMIRSRMRDQYLELAALVDKKVTEFHSALPRNLWHLERMRLTPESAARTFDEACPPLTI
;
A
#
# COMPACT_ATOMS: atom_id res chain seq x y z
N MET A 1 8.78 47.25 6.10
CA MET A 1 9.82 46.48 6.83
C MET A 1 9.19 45.18 7.28
N PRO A 2 9.85 44.01 7.14
CA PRO A 2 9.35 42.76 7.70
C PRO A 2 9.17 42.85 9.23
N ILE A 3 8.23 42.09 9.78
CA ILE A 3 7.87 42.12 11.21
C ILE A 3 8.05 40.70 11.78
N ARG A 4 8.80 40.59 12.88
CA ARG A 4 8.94 39.36 13.67
C ARG A 4 8.08 39.45 14.93
N HIS A 5 7.45 38.32 15.30
CA HIS A 5 6.78 38.17 16.59
C HIS A 5 7.74 37.49 17.57
N GLU A 6 8.03 38.13 18.70
CA GLU A 6 8.85 37.54 19.77
C GLU A 6 7.99 36.68 20.70
N ASP A 7 6.78 37.15 21.03
CA ASP A 7 5.74 36.46 21.80
C ASP A 7 4.37 36.75 21.16
N ASP A 8 3.31 36.09 21.64
CA ASP A 8 1.91 36.29 21.17
C ASP A 8 1.48 37.77 21.09
N TYR A 9 2.10 38.65 21.88
CA TYR A 9 1.73 40.07 21.99
C TYR A 9 2.84 41.06 21.60
N ARG A 10 4.06 40.63 21.28
CA ARG A 10 5.20 41.53 21.00
C ARG A 10 5.65 41.42 19.55
N ARG A 11 5.50 42.52 18.81
CA ARG A 11 5.96 42.67 17.42
C ARG A 11 7.20 43.56 17.38
N LYS A 12 8.19 43.14 16.61
CA LYS A 12 9.44 43.87 16.39
C LYS A 12 9.64 44.06 14.89
N GLU A 13 9.83 45.30 14.48
CA GLU A 13 10.21 45.61 13.10
C GLU A 13 11.66 45.19 12.88
N ILE A 14 11.90 44.41 11.83
CA ILE A 14 13.23 43.98 11.41
C ILE A 14 13.55 44.59 10.05
N ARG A 15 14.83 44.85 9.79
CA ARG A 15 15.28 45.44 8.52
C ARG A 15 15.06 44.48 7.35
N SER A 16 15.55 43.25 7.50
CA SER A 16 15.35 42.13 6.58
C SER A 16 15.39 40.81 7.35
N TRP A 17 14.86 39.74 6.76
CA TRP A 17 14.95 38.40 7.35
C TRP A 17 16.40 37.91 7.42
N ASP A 18 17.18 38.13 6.36
CA ASP A 18 18.59 37.70 6.31
C ASP A 18 19.41 38.36 7.43
N SER A 19 19.32 39.68 7.57
CA SER A 19 20.05 40.43 8.61
C SER A 19 19.66 39.98 10.02
N TRP A 20 18.39 39.62 10.22
CA TRP A 20 17.93 39.14 11.51
C TRP A 20 18.44 37.72 11.81
N VAL A 21 18.47 36.83 10.81
CA VAL A 21 19.03 35.48 10.96
C VAL A 21 20.51 35.56 11.32
N ASP A 22 21.28 36.40 10.63
CA ASP A 22 22.70 36.60 10.91
C ASP A 22 22.95 37.11 12.33
N GLU A 23 22.21 38.14 12.76
CA GLU A 23 22.27 38.66 14.15
C GLU A 23 21.92 37.56 15.17
N ALA A 24 20.87 36.78 14.91
CA ALA A 24 20.46 35.70 15.82
C ALA A 24 21.50 34.58 15.93
N ILE A 25 22.18 34.23 14.83
CA ILE A 25 23.27 33.24 14.82
C ILE A 25 24.47 33.76 15.63
N LEU A 26 24.84 35.03 15.45
CA LEU A 26 25.93 35.65 16.20
C LEU A 26 25.63 35.69 17.70
N GLU A 27 24.44 36.11 18.10
CA GLU A 27 24.02 36.10 19.51
C GLU A 27 24.06 34.68 20.11
N ALA A 28 23.65 33.66 19.36
CA ALA A 28 23.73 32.26 19.81
C ALA A 28 25.18 31.76 19.93
N GLN A 29 26.08 32.19 19.05
CA GLN A 29 27.52 31.93 19.17
C GLN A 29 28.12 32.60 20.41
N GLU A 30 27.79 33.87 20.68
CA GLU A 30 28.27 34.60 21.86
C GLU A 30 27.81 33.98 23.18
N ARG A 31 26.60 33.40 23.21
CA ARG A 31 26.09 32.66 24.37
C ARG A 31 26.74 31.28 24.57
N GLY A 32 27.50 30.79 23.58
CA GLY A 32 28.05 29.44 23.61
C GLY A 32 27.00 28.35 23.35
N ASP A 33 25.85 28.68 22.75
CA ASP A 33 24.78 27.70 22.47
C ASP A 33 25.26 26.57 21.54
N PHE A 34 26.34 26.83 20.77
CA PHE A 34 26.96 25.86 19.87
C PHE A 34 28.12 25.05 20.50
N ASP A 35 28.60 25.43 21.70
CA ASP A 35 29.80 24.84 22.30
C ASP A 35 29.62 23.37 22.70
N ASN A 36 28.40 22.99 23.07
CA ASN A 36 28.03 21.63 23.48
C ASN A 36 27.36 20.83 22.35
N LEU A 37 27.57 21.21 21.09
CA LEU A 37 27.06 20.42 19.98
C LEU A 37 27.82 19.09 19.84
N PRO A 38 27.13 18.01 19.41
CA PRO A 38 27.80 16.79 19.00
C PRO A 38 28.88 17.09 17.96
N HIS A 39 30.10 16.60 18.20
CA HIS A 39 31.25 16.79 17.32
C HIS A 39 31.75 18.25 17.17
N HIS A 40 31.39 19.16 18.07
CA HIS A 40 31.90 20.54 18.06
C HIS A 40 33.45 20.57 18.02
N GLY A 41 34.00 21.23 17.00
CA GLY A 41 35.45 21.34 16.76
C GLY A 41 36.16 20.02 16.42
N LYS A 42 35.44 18.91 16.25
CA LYS A 42 36.02 17.58 15.94
C LYS A 42 35.81 17.24 14.47
N PRO A 43 36.73 16.49 13.84
CA PRO A 43 36.50 15.94 12.50
C PRO A 43 35.20 15.14 12.45
N ILE A 44 34.43 15.30 11.37
CA ILE A 44 33.23 14.49 11.14
C ILE A 44 33.65 13.06 10.87
N THR A 45 33.12 12.12 11.65
CA THR A 45 33.31 10.68 11.40
C THR A 45 32.55 10.30 10.14
N ILE A 46 33.27 10.00 9.07
CA ILE A 46 32.70 9.52 7.82
C ILE A 46 32.39 8.03 7.97
N VAL A 47 31.13 7.66 7.72
CA VAL A 47 30.72 6.25 7.65
C VAL A 47 31.26 5.67 6.34
N GLU A 48 32.14 4.69 6.46
CA GLU A 48 32.66 3.97 5.30
C GLU A 48 31.68 2.88 4.87
N THR A 49 31.24 2.95 3.62
CA THR A 49 30.40 1.94 2.99
C THR A 49 31.23 1.15 1.98
N PRO A 50 31.24 -0.20 2.04
CA PRO A 50 31.96 -1.01 1.06
C PRO A 50 31.41 -0.88 -0.36
N PHE A 51 30.13 -0.53 -0.50
CA PHE A 51 29.39 -0.57 -1.75
C PHE A 51 29.42 0.76 -2.53
N ALA A 52 29.62 1.89 -1.85
CA ALA A 52 29.73 3.21 -2.46
C ALA A 52 30.77 4.10 -1.76
N PRO A 53 32.07 3.77 -1.80
CA PRO A 53 33.11 4.50 -1.08
C PRO A 53 33.20 5.99 -1.47
N ASP A 54 32.94 6.29 -2.74
CA ASP A 54 32.86 7.62 -3.33
C ASP A 54 31.72 8.48 -2.76
N MET A 55 30.70 7.85 -2.16
CA MET A 55 29.54 8.53 -1.59
C MET A 55 29.57 8.63 -0.06
N ASN A 56 30.60 8.09 0.61
CA ASN A 56 30.65 7.98 2.07
C ASN A 56 30.36 9.31 2.80
N ALA A 57 30.95 10.42 2.32
CA ALA A 57 30.71 11.74 2.89
C ALA A 57 29.23 12.16 2.75
N ALA A 58 28.66 12.07 1.54
CA ALA A 58 27.28 12.44 1.27
C ALA A 58 26.28 11.56 2.05
N LEU A 59 26.51 10.25 2.11
CA LEU A 59 25.69 9.31 2.88
C LEU A 59 25.77 9.59 4.38
N THR A 60 26.94 9.96 4.89
CA THR A 60 27.13 10.37 6.28
C THR A 60 26.34 11.64 6.60
N THR A 61 26.41 12.65 5.73
CA THR A 61 25.65 13.90 5.90
C THR A 61 24.14 13.64 5.93
N LEU A 62 23.62 12.84 4.99
CA LEU A 62 22.20 12.47 4.96
C LEU A 62 21.78 11.73 6.23
N LYS A 63 22.58 10.75 6.65
CA LYS A 63 22.33 9.98 7.87
C LYS A 63 22.31 10.86 9.11
N ASN A 64 23.26 11.78 9.23
CA ASN A 64 23.32 12.72 10.36
C ASN A 64 22.13 13.69 10.39
N ALA A 65 21.57 14.02 9.21
CA ALA A 65 20.35 14.82 9.09
C ALA A 65 19.06 13.99 9.26
N GLY A 66 19.14 12.67 9.45
CA GLY A 66 17.97 11.79 9.59
C GLY A 66 17.29 11.43 8.27
N TYR A 67 17.94 11.65 7.13
CA TYR A 67 17.39 11.36 5.80
C TYR A 67 18.05 10.13 5.17
N ALA A 68 17.28 9.44 4.33
CA ALA A 68 17.80 8.38 3.47
C ALA A 68 18.06 8.93 2.06
N PRO A 69 19.04 8.36 1.33
CA PRO A 69 19.18 8.61 -0.11
C PRO A 69 17.89 8.24 -0.86
N THR A 70 17.58 8.99 -1.92
CA THR A 70 16.36 8.81 -2.72
C THR A 70 16.16 7.37 -3.22
N TRP A 71 17.22 6.70 -3.67
CA TRP A 71 17.14 5.30 -4.11
C TRP A 71 16.78 4.34 -2.97
N MET A 72 17.19 4.60 -1.73
CA MET A 72 16.80 3.79 -0.57
C MET A 72 15.33 4.00 -0.20
N GLU A 73 14.82 5.21 -0.36
CA GLU A 73 13.40 5.51 -0.14
C GLU A 73 12.52 4.82 -1.18
N LEU A 74 12.90 4.93 -2.46
CA LEU A 74 12.25 4.23 -3.56
C LEU A 74 12.30 2.71 -3.37
N ASP A 75 13.40 2.17 -2.83
CA ASP A 75 13.52 0.74 -2.53
C ASP A 75 12.48 0.27 -1.50
N ARG A 76 12.27 1.07 -0.44
CA ARG A 76 11.24 0.83 0.56
C ARG A 76 9.85 0.91 -0.05
N GLU A 77 9.57 1.92 -0.87
CA GLU A 77 8.28 2.07 -1.56
C GLU A 77 8.00 0.88 -2.49
N ILE A 78 8.98 0.42 -3.27
CA ILE A 78 8.86 -0.76 -4.14
C ILE A 78 8.50 -1.98 -3.30
N THR A 79 9.21 -2.19 -2.18
CA THR A 79 8.97 -3.33 -1.29
C THR A 79 7.56 -3.30 -0.72
N GLN A 80 7.11 -2.13 -0.23
CA GLN A 80 5.75 -1.95 0.27
C GLN A 80 4.69 -2.24 -0.81
N LYS A 81 4.86 -1.69 -2.02
CA LYS A 81 3.89 -1.92 -3.12
C LYS A 81 3.84 -3.37 -3.57
N LYS A 82 4.97 -4.07 -3.55
CA LYS A 82 5.00 -5.52 -3.83
C LYS A 82 4.21 -6.30 -2.78
N GLU A 83 4.31 -5.92 -1.51
CA GLU A 83 3.53 -6.52 -0.43
C GLU A 83 2.02 -6.25 -0.59
N GLU A 84 1.65 -5.00 -0.90
CA GLU A 84 0.26 -4.63 -1.21
C GLU A 84 -0.30 -5.46 -2.38
N MET A 85 0.49 -5.62 -3.44
CA MET A 85 0.13 -6.44 -4.61
C MET A 85 0.00 -7.93 -4.25
N ALA A 86 0.92 -8.48 -3.45
CA ALA A 86 0.88 -9.88 -3.00
C ALA A 86 -0.35 -10.16 -2.13
N SER A 87 -0.61 -9.29 -1.14
CA SER A 87 -1.78 -9.41 -0.27
C SER A 87 -3.11 -9.25 -1.02
N PHE A 88 -3.14 -8.46 -2.10
CA PHE A 88 -4.30 -8.38 -2.98
C PHE A 88 -4.52 -9.70 -3.73
N LEU A 89 -3.45 -10.28 -4.28
CA LEU A 89 -3.52 -11.57 -4.98
C LEU A 89 -3.98 -12.70 -4.06
N GLU A 90 -3.45 -12.77 -2.84
CA GLU A 90 -3.85 -13.77 -1.85
C GLU A 90 -5.34 -13.64 -1.48
N ARG A 91 -5.81 -12.43 -1.18
CA ARG A 91 -7.23 -12.18 -0.86
C ARG A 91 -8.17 -12.49 -2.02
N SER A 92 -7.80 -12.07 -3.24
CA SER A 92 -8.63 -12.31 -4.44
C SER A 92 -8.72 -13.79 -4.78
N THR A 93 -7.60 -14.53 -4.70
CA THR A 93 -7.58 -15.98 -4.96
C THR A 93 -8.36 -16.76 -3.90
N ALA A 94 -8.20 -16.43 -2.61
CA ALA A 94 -8.95 -17.05 -1.54
C ALA A 94 -10.46 -16.80 -1.68
N TRP A 95 -10.86 -15.56 -1.98
CA TRP A 95 -12.26 -15.19 -2.19
C TRP A 95 -12.88 -15.91 -3.38
N LEU A 96 -12.18 -15.96 -4.53
CA LEU A 96 -12.67 -16.67 -5.72
C LEU A 96 -12.79 -18.17 -5.48
N ARG A 97 -11.86 -18.77 -4.72
CA ARG A 97 -11.92 -20.19 -4.35
C ARG A 97 -13.14 -20.50 -3.48
N ASP A 98 -13.39 -19.68 -2.45
CA ASP A 98 -14.54 -19.83 -1.56
C ASP A 98 -15.86 -19.74 -2.34
N LYS A 99 -16.00 -18.72 -3.20
CA LYS A 99 -17.21 -18.56 -4.02
C LYS A 99 -17.40 -19.63 -5.09
N ALA A 100 -16.32 -20.10 -5.71
CA ALA A 100 -16.41 -21.22 -6.63
C ALA A 100 -16.87 -22.51 -5.91
N ALA A 101 -16.39 -22.75 -4.69
CA ALA A 101 -16.79 -23.90 -3.89
C ALA A 101 -18.26 -23.82 -3.43
N GLU A 102 -18.73 -22.63 -3.04
CA GLU A 102 -20.14 -22.38 -2.67
C GLU A 102 -21.09 -22.69 -3.84
N ILE A 103 -20.80 -22.19 -5.05
CA ILE A 103 -21.60 -22.49 -6.25
C ILE A 103 -21.56 -23.99 -6.59
N GLN A 104 -20.39 -24.62 -6.48
CA GLN A 104 -20.24 -26.04 -6.77
C GLN A 104 -21.02 -26.91 -5.77
N TRP A 105 -21.03 -26.54 -4.48
CA TRP A 105 -21.82 -27.20 -3.44
C TRP A 105 -23.32 -27.06 -3.69
N GLU A 106 -23.81 -25.85 -4.02
CA GLU A 106 -25.22 -25.62 -4.36
C GLU A 106 -25.67 -26.44 -5.59
N ARG A 107 -24.80 -26.58 -6.60
CA ARG A 107 -25.04 -27.47 -7.75
C ARG A 107 -25.05 -28.96 -7.35
N ALA A 108 -24.23 -29.36 -6.38
CA ALA A 108 -24.06 -30.74 -5.96
C ALA A 108 -25.13 -31.21 -4.96
N THR A 109 -25.74 -30.29 -4.19
CA THR A 109 -26.91 -30.62 -3.34
C THR A 109 -28.05 -31.13 -4.24
N PRO A 110 -28.41 -32.43 -4.15
CA PRO A 110 -29.58 -32.92 -4.86
C PRO A 110 -30.76 -32.12 -4.32
N VAL A 111 -31.57 -31.52 -5.20
CA VAL A 111 -32.86 -30.99 -4.80
C VAL A 111 -33.60 -32.15 -4.15
N ALA A 112 -33.68 -32.14 -2.81
CA ALA A 112 -34.37 -33.19 -2.08
C ALA A 112 -35.80 -33.23 -2.62
N GLU A 113 -36.20 -34.38 -3.17
CA GLU A 113 -37.55 -34.55 -3.69
C GLU A 113 -38.52 -34.04 -2.63
N PRO A 114 -39.45 -33.13 -2.98
CA PRO A 114 -40.32 -32.53 -1.99
C PRO A 114 -41.10 -33.66 -1.32
N SER A 115 -40.83 -33.89 -0.04
CA SER A 115 -41.54 -34.89 0.75
C SER A 115 -43.05 -34.75 0.49
N PRO A 116 -43.77 -35.87 0.29
CA PRO A 116 -45.14 -35.84 -0.21
C PRO A 116 -45.98 -34.93 0.69
N ARG A 117 -46.51 -33.86 0.08
CA ARG A 117 -47.32 -32.85 0.76
C ARG A 117 -48.48 -33.57 1.45
N ARG A 118 -48.46 -33.62 2.78
CA ARG A 118 -49.59 -34.09 3.57
C ARG A 118 -50.76 -33.13 3.39
N THR A 119 -51.64 -33.43 2.44
CA THR A 119 -52.87 -32.68 2.18
C THR A 119 -53.88 -32.99 3.30
N GLY A 120 -53.78 -32.27 4.41
CA GLY A 120 -54.65 -32.46 5.58
C GLY A 120 -55.03 -31.14 6.23
N LEU A 121 -56.17 -31.14 6.94
CA LEU A 121 -56.75 -30.00 7.66
C LEU A 121 -55.72 -29.22 8.52
N TRP A 122 -54.75 -29.95 9.08
CA TRP A 122 -53.66 -29.41 9.91
C TRP A 122 -52.67 -28.51 9.15
N ALA A 123 -52.49 -28.67 7.83
CA ALA A 123 -51.69 -27.76 7.01
C ALA A 123 -52.36 -26.39 6.86
N ARG A 124 -53.70 -26.35 6.85
CA ARG A 124 -54.48 -25.10 6.77
C ARG A 124 -54.48 -24.37 8.12
N ILE A 125 -54.59 -25.10 9.23
CA ILE A 125 -54.51 -24.54 10.59
C ILE A 125 -53.12 -23.94 10.85
N ARG A 126 -52.04 -24.63 10.44
CA ARG A 126 -50.66 -24.15 10.59
C ARG A 126 -50.37 -22.90 9.76
N ARG A 127 -50.96 -22.77 8.56
CA ARG A 127 -50.83 -21.56 7.73
C ARG A 127 -51.54 -20.34 8.35
N LEU A 128 -52.66 -20.55 9.03
CA LEU A 128 -53.41 -19.49 9.73
C LEU A 128 -52.67 -18.96 10.97
N LEU A 129 -51.93 -19.83 11.67
CA LEU A 129 -51.16 -19.46 12.86
C LEU A 129 -49.78 -18.83 12.56
N ASN A 130 -49.21 -19.06 11.37
CA ASN A 130 -47.87 -18.58 10.98
C ASN A 130 -47.87 -17.22 10.25
N PHE A 131 -48.88 -16.36 10.46
CA PHE A 131 -49.01 -15.06 9.78
C PHE A 131 -47.83 -14.09 10.00
N ALA A 132 -46.96 -14.35 11.00
CA ALA A 132 -45.80 -13.52 11.31
C ALA A 132 -44.45 -14.07 10.80
N ALA A 133 -44.44 -15.19 10.06
CA ALA A 133 -43.20 -15.84 9.61
C ALA A 133 -42.91 -15.72 8.10
N ASP A 134 -43.76 -15.03 7.34
CA ASP A 134 -43.63 -14.87 5.88
C ASP A 134 -43.05 -13.49 5.50
N VAL A 135 -42.13 -12.96 6.32
CA VAL A 135 -41.14 -12.03 5.76
C VAL A 135 -40.12 -12.93 5.09
N ASP A 136 -40.29 -13.12 3.78
CA ASP A 136 -39.24 -13.74 2.96
C ASP A 136 -37.90 -13.09 3.38
N PRO A 137 -36.90 -13.85 3.85
CA PRO A 137 -35.61 -13.28 4.14
C PRO A 137 -35.17 -12.52 2.88
N PRO A 138 -34.58 -11.31 3.00
CA PRO A 138 -34.18 -10.55 1.83
C PRO A 138 -33.34 -11.48 0.96
N VAL A 139 -33.84 -11.81 -0.23
CA VAL A 139 -33.18 -12.73 -1.15
C VAL A 139 -31.83 -12.12 -1.47
N ARG A 140 -30.80 -12.55 -0.74
CA ARG A 140 -29.44 -12.11 -0.95
C ARG A 140 -29.09 -12.63 -2.34
N ARG A 141 -29.03 -11.74 -3.33
CA ARG A 141 -28.79 -12.11 -4.73
C ARG A 141 -27.59 -13.06 -4.77
N GLN A 142 -27.84 -14.34 -5.05
CA GLN A 142 -26.80 -15.34 -5.21
C GLN A 142 -25.97 -14.94 -6.42
N LEU A 143 -24.64 -14.92 -6.24
CA LEU A 143 -23.71 -14.64 -7.32
C LEU A 143 -23.84 -15.75 -8.36
N THR A 144 -24.08 -15.37 -9.61
CA THR A 144 -24.09 -16.32 -10.72
C THR A 144 -22.67 -16.65 -11.16
N PHE A 145 -22.52 -17.70 -11.97
CA PHE A 145 -21.23 -18.04 -12.57
C PHE A 145 -20.67 -16.89 -13.45
N GLU A 146 -21.55 -16.22 -14.21
CA GLU A 146 -21.18 -15.06 -15.03
C GLU A 146 -20.68 -13.90 -14.17
N ASP A 147 -21.31 -13.65 -13.01
CA ASP A 147 -20.85 -12.65 -12.06
C ASP A 147 -19.42 -12.95 -11.57
N LEU A 148 -19.08 -14.22 -11.31
CA LEU A 148 -17.71 -14.60 -10.90
C LEU A 148 -16.67 -14.40 -12.00
N VAL A 149 -17.02 -14.70 -13.26
CA VAL A 149 -16.13 -14.45 -14.40
C VAL A 149 -15.84 -12.95 -14.52
N MET A 150 -16.87 -12.12 -14.41
CA MET A 150 -16.74 -10.66 -14.45
C MET A 150 -15.92 -10.12 -13.27
N ILE A 151 -16.16 -10.63 -12.05
CA ILE A 151 -15.41 -10.22 -10.86
C ILE A 151 -13.94 -10.62 -10.99
N ARG A 152 -13.63 -11.84 -11.47
CA ARG A 152 -12.25 -12.26 -11.76
C ARG A 152 -11.59 -11.32 -12.77
N SER A 153 -12.28 -10.97 -13.86
CA SER A 153 -11.73 -10.03 -14.86
C SER A 153 -11.39 -8.68 -14.21
N ARG A 154 -12.29 -8.15 -13.39
CA ARG A 154 -12.06 -6.88 -12.68
C ARG A 154 -10.89 -6.97 -11.69
N MET A 155 -10.77 -8.09 -10.96
CA MET A 155 -9.64 -8.34 -10.07
C MET A 155 -8.32 -8.43 -10.83
N ARG A 156 -8.34 -9.04 -12.03
CA ARG A 156 -7.18 -9.10 -12.92
C ARG A 156 -6.73 -7.72 -13.37
N ASP A 157 -7.67 -6.87 -13.79
CA ASP A 157 -7.37 -5.49 -14.20
C ASP A 157 -6.76 -4.69 -13.04
N GLN A 158 -7.34 -4.80 -11.84
CA GLN A 158 -6.80 -4.17 -10.63
C GLN A 158 -5.39 -4.67 -10.29
N TYR A 159 -5.13 -5.98 -10.42
CA TYR A 159 -3.80 -6.54 -10.20
C TYR A 159 -2.77 -5.98 -11.19
N LEU A 160 -3.14 -5.87 -12.47
CA LEU A 160 -2.28 -5.30 -13.51
C LEU A 160 -2.00 -3.81 -13.28
N GLU A 161 -2.97 -3.05 -12.78
CA GLU A 161 -2.75 -1.66 -12.36
C GLU A 161 -1.74 -1.56 -11.21
N LEU A 162 -1.87 -2.41 -10.18
CA LEU A 162 -0.91 -2.49 -9.08
C LEU A 162 0.49 -2.86 -9.59
N ALA A 163 0.60 -3.83 -10.50
CA ALA A 163 1.86 -4.23 -11.11
C ALA A 163 2.50 -3.09 -11.92
N ALA A 164 1.70 -2.31 -12.67
CA ALA A 164 2.18 -1.15 -13.40
C ALA A 164 2.74 -0.06 -12.48
N LEU A 165 2.11 0.16 -11.31
CA LEU A 165 2.63 1.09 -10.30
C LEU A 165 3.97 0.62 -9.73
N VAL A 166 4.15 -0.69 -9.52
CA VAL A 166 5.44 -1.27 -9.10
C VAL A 166 6.50 -1.06 -10.19
N ASP A 167 6.19 -1.37 -11.46
CA ASP A 167 7.15 -1.19 -12.57
C ASP A 167 7.55 0.29 -12.76
N LYS A 168 6.60 1.21 -12.59
CA LYS A 168 6.89 2.66 -12.57
C LYS A 168 7.89 3.00 -11.48
N LYS A 169 7.69 2.49 -10.25
CA LYS A 169 8.62 2.73 -9.14
C LYS A 169 9.99 2.10 -9.34
N VAL A 170 10.04 0.92 -9.95
CA VAL A 170 11.31 0.29 -10.37
C VAL A 170 12.05 1.17 -11.38
N THR A 171 11.33 1.78 -12.33
CA THR A 171 11.92 2.71 -13.30
C THR A 171 12.45 3.98 -12.64
N GLU A 172 11.68 4.58 -11.72
CA GLU A 172 12.13 5.72 -10.91
C GLU A 172 13.38 5.36 -10.11
N PHE A 173 13.42 4.17 -9.50
CA PHE A 173 14.58 3.66 -8.76
C PHE A 173 15.82 3.50 -9.64
N HIS A 174 15.69 2.90 -10.83
CA HIS A 174 16.81 2.82 -11.79
C HIS A 174 17.36 4.20 -12.16
N SER A 175 16.48 5.20 -12.34
CA SER A 175 16.91 6.56 -12.66
C SER A 175 17.61 7.28 -11.49
N ALA A 176 17.24 6.93 -10.25
CA ALA A 176 17.80 7.50 -9.02
C ALA A 176 19.07 6.78 -8.54
N LEU A 177 19.42 5.63 -9.13
CA LEU A 177 20.58 4.86 -8.76
C LEU A 177 21.89 5.56 -9.18
N PRO A 178 22.85 5.71 -8.25
CA PRO A 178 24.22 6.10 -8.58
C PRO A 178 24.88 5.13 -9.57
N ARG A 179 25.74 5.64 -10.45
CA ARG A 179 26.38 4.85 -11.54
C ARG A 179 27.20 3.65 -11.04
N ASN A 180 27.83 3.78 -9.88
CA ASN A 180 28.60 2.73 -9.21
C ASN A 180 27.70 1.64 -8.59
N LEU A 181 26.40 1.90 -8.42
CA LEU A 181 25.41 1.00 -7.83
C LEU A 181 24.50 0.30 -8.86
N TRP A 182 24.93 0.21 -10.13
CA TRP A 182 24.19 -0.46 -11.22
C TRP A 182 23.82 -1.92 -10.90
N HIS A 183 24.62 -2.61 -10.08
CA HIS A 183 24.38 -3.99 -9.66
C HIS A 183 23.16 -4.16 -8.75
N LEU A 184 22.58 -3.06 -8.24
CA LEU A 184 21.34 -3.05 -7.46
C LEU A 184 20.09 -2.90 -8.32
N GLU A 185 20.23 -2.80 -9.65
CA GLU A 185 19.10 -2.72 -10.56
C GLU A 185 18.15 -3.91 -10.36
N ARG A 186 16.88 -3.59 -10.15
CA ARG A 186 15.81 -4.58 -9.97
C ARG A 186 15.23 -5.02 -11.31
N MET A 187 14.81 -6.29 -11.41
CA MET A 187 14.08 -6.77 -12.58
C MET A 187 12.75 -6.02 -12.73
N ARG A 188 12.46 -5.60 -13.96
CA ARG A 188 11.20 -4.95 -14.32
C ARG A 188 10.03 -5.92 -14.33
N LEU A 189 8.86 -5.43 -13.93
CA LEU A 189 7.64 -6.22 -13.87
C LEU A 189 6.80 -5.93 -15.10
N THR A 190 6.98 -6.74 -16.16
CA THR A 190 6.22 -6.54 -17.40
C THR A 190 4.75 -6.90 -17.22
N PRO A 191 3.82 -6.25 -17.95
CA PRO A 191 2.40 -6.58 -17.89
C PRO A 191 2.12 -8.06 -18.21
N GLU A 192 2.88 -8.65 -19.13
CA GLU A 192 2.77 -10.07 -19.50
C GLU A 192 3.18 -10.99 -18.35
N SER A 193 4.29 -10.69 -17.66
CA SER A 193 4.73 -11.47 -16.50
C SER A 193 3.72 -11.38 -15.37
N ALA A 194 3.21 -10.18 -15.09
CA ALA A 194 2.19 -9.98 -14.05
C ALA A 194 0.88 -10.69 -14.40
N ALA A 195 0.41 -10.58 -15.65
CA ALA A 195 -0.76 -11.30 -16.15
C ALA A 195 -0.61 -12.81 -15.94
N ARG A 196 0.55 -13.36 -16.31
CA ARG A 196 0.85 -14.77 -16.12
C ARG A 196 0.79 -15.17 -14.65
N THR A 197 1.41 -14.42 -13.75
CA THR A 197 1.36 -14.71 -12.30
C THR A 197 -0.08 -14.70 -11.76
N PHE A 198 -0.91 -13.75 -12.21
CA PHE A 198 -2.32 -13.71 -11.83
C PHE A 198 -3.09 -14.91 -12.37
N ASP A 199 -2.92 -15.22 -13.66
CA ASP A 199 -3.63 -16.31 -14.33
C ASP A 199 -3.19 -17.69 -13.80
N GLU A 200 -1.93 -17.86 -13.37
CA GLU A 200 -1.43 -19.04 -12.66
C GLU A 200 -2.05 -19.19 -11.26
N ALA A 201 -2.17 -18.09 -10.51
CA ALA A 201 -2.75 -18.11 -9.16
C ALA A 201 -4.28 -18.25 -9.18
N CYS A 202 -4.94 -17.68 -10.19
CA CYS A 202 -6.37 -17.74 -10.41
C CYS A 202 -6.67 -18.19 -11.84
N PRO A 203 -6.80 -19.50 -12.11
CA PRO A 203 -7.13 -20.02 -13.43
C PRO A 203 -8.46 -19.47 -13.95
N PRO A 204 -8.63 -19.34 -15.27
CA PRO A 204 -9.91 -18.94 -15.85
C PRO A 204 -11.00 -19.96 -15.51
N LEU A 205 -12.13 -19.46 -14.98
CA LEU A 205 -13.31 -20.28 -14.70
C LEU A 205 -13.90 -20.73 -16.05
N THR A 206 -13.74 -22.02 -16.36
CA THR A 206 -14.34 -22.63 -17.57
C THR A 206 -15.65 -23.32 -17.16
N ILE A 207 -16.65 -23.26 -18.03
CA ILE A 207 -18.01 -23.84 -17.83
C ILE A 207 -17.94 -25.36 -17.83
#